data_AF-A0A1V5B7L8-F1
#
_entry.id   AF-A0A1V5B7L8-F1
#
_cell.length_a   1.000
_cell.length_b   1.000
_cell.length_c   1.000
_cell.angle_alpha   90.00
_cell.angle_beta   90.00
_cell.angle_gamma   90.00
#
_symmetry.space_group_name_H-M   'P 1'
#
loop_
_entity.id
_entity.type
_entity.pdbx_description
1 polymer ?
#
loop_
_entity_poly.entity_id
_entity_poly.type
_entity_poly.pdbx_seq_one_letter_code
_entity_poly.pdbx_strand_id
1 'polypeptide(L)'
;MDRGYIVVATGCMAMDMSLYKDEEGKTIWEQYGGAFDGRNICNIGSCVANAHIHGAAIKVATIFAHRNERANYDDIADYVLSKVGACGVAWGAYSQKAASIATGVNRLGIPVVVQPSSVIYRRTFMGRTDKPEDWMVIDARDGKMQQIEPAPEAMLYIAETKEEAMLEMAKLCFRPSDNTSGRSIKLTHYCDISMKYFGKLPDDWHLFVRDVKDLPLSYQTQMMKELESKHGWTIDWKAKKITSGPLRPADVSFDPTNIPRKIRVKK
;
A
#
# COMPACT_ATOMS: atom_id res chain seq x y z
N MET A 1 11.30 -8.23 -5.60
CA MET A 1 10.85 -9.62 -5.84
C MET A 1 10.94 -10.49 -4.60
N ASP A 2 12.10 -10.54 -3.93
CA ASP A 2 12.34 -11.48 -2.81
C ASP A 2 11.39 -11.33 -1.61
N ARG A 3 10.75 -10.17 -1.50
CA ARG A 3 9.69 -9.88 -0.51
C ARG A 3 8.29 -10.35 -0.95
N GLY A 4 8.18 -11.23 -1.94
CA GLY A 4 6.91 -11.84 -2.34
C GLY A 4 5.90 -10.95 -3.07
N TYR A 5 6.24 -9.69 -3.37
CA TYR A 5 5.38 -8.81 -4.17
C TYR A 5 5.20 -9.31 -5.61
N ILE A 6 4.05 -9.00 -6.20
CA ILE A 6 3.83 -9.06 -7.65
C ILE A 6 4.43 -7.78 -8.24
N VAL A 7 5.36 -7.90 -9.18
CA VAL A 7 5.98 -6.73 -9.82
C VAL A 7 5.69 -6.71 -11.30
N VAL A 8 5.30 -5.55 -11.79
CA VAL A 8 5.00 -5.31 -13.20
C VAL A 8 5.74 -4.08 -13.67
N ALA A 9 6.27 -4.12 -14.88
CA ALA A 9 7.04 -3.03 -15.47
C ALA A 9 6.56 -2.71 -16.89
N THR A 10 6.78 -1.47 -17.33
CA THR A 10 6.50 -1.03 -18.70
C THR A 10 7.56 -0.06 -19.20
N GLY A 11 7.61 0.13 -20.53
CA GLY A 11 8.34 1.22 -21.16
C GLY A 11 9.83 1.26 -20.81
N CYS A 12 10.37 2.47 -20.67
CA CYS A 12 11.80 2.68 -20.42
C CYS A 12 12.28 1.98 -19.14
N MET A 13 11.47 1.94 -18.09
CA MET A 13 11.85 1.24 -16.86
C MET A 13 12.07 -0.26 -17.10
N ALA A 14 11.20 -0.92 -17.87
CA ALA A 14 11.40 -2.32 -18.23
C ALA A 14 12.67 -2.51 -19.10
N MET A 15 12.99 -1.54 -19.97
CA MET A 15 14.24 -1.57 -20.75
C MET A 15 15.46 -1.46 -19.83
N ASP A 16 15.48 -0.48 -18.94
CA ASP A 16 16.62 -0.23 -18.03
C ASP A 16 16.85 -1.41 -17.08
N MET A 17 15.78 -2.03 -16.57
CA MET A 17 15.86 -3.24 -15.76
C MET A 17 16.52 -4.42 -16.50
N SER A 18 16.46 -4.44 -17.83
CA SER A 18 17.07 -5.49 -18.67
C SER A 18 18.59 -5.34 -18.80
N LEU A 19 19.13 -4.16 -18.47
CA LEU A 19 20.56 -3.86 -18.59
C LEU A 19 21.38 -4.42 -17.43
N TYR A 20 20.73 -4.74 -16.31
CA TYR A 20 21.39 -5.29 -15.13
C TYR A 20 21.43 -6.82 -15.17
N LYS A 21 22.56 -7.37 -14.76
CA LYS A 21 22.79 -8.81 -14.59
C LYS A 21 23.29 -9.07 -13.17
N ASP A 22 22.90 -10.21 -12.60
CA ASP A 22 23.44 -10.70 -11.35
C ASP A 22 24.86 -11.28 -11.51
N GLU A 23 25.42 -11.80 -10.42
CA GLU A 23 26.75 -12.43 -10.37
C GLU A 23 26.86 -13.67 -11.28
N GLU A 24 25.73 -14.33 -11.60
CA GLU A 24 25.65 -15.46 -12.52
C GLU A 24 25.46 -15.03 -13.98
N GLY A 25 25.37 -13.72 -14.25
CA GLY A 25 25.16 -13.17 -15.58
C GLY A 25 23.71 -13.22 -16.06
N LYS A 26 22.75 -13.55 -15.19
CA LYS A 26 21.31 -13.60 -15.50
C LYS A 26 20.67 -12.24 -15.33
N THR A 27 19.82 -11.87 -16.28
CA THR A 27 18.95 -10.70 -16.19
C THR A 27 17.84 -10.90 -15.15
N ILE A 28 17.18 -9.81 -14.75
CA ILE A 28 16.03 -9.88 -13.83
C ILE A 28 14.91 -10.81 -14.35
N TRP A 29 14.77 -10.93 -15.67
CA TRP A 29 13.76 -11.76 -16.34
C TRP A 29 14.08 -13.25 -16.31
N GLU A 30 15.34 -13.60 -16.13
CA GLU A 30 15.81 -14.99 -16.02
C GLU A 30 15.85 -15.45 -14.56
N GLN A 31 15.99 -14.51 -13.62
CA GLN A 31 16.00 -14.79 -12.17
C GLN A 31 14.62 -15.10 -11.60
N TYR A 32 13.55 -14.55 -12.19
CA TYR A 32 12.18 -14.65 -11.68
C TYR A 32 11.21 -15.05 -12.79
N GLY A 33 10.10 -15.70 -12.43
CA GLY A 33 9.06 -16.04 -13.40
C GLY A 33 8.26 -14.82 -13.89
N GLY A 34 7.58 -14.98 -15.03
CA GLY A 34 6.81 -13.94 -15.72
C GLY A 34 5.31 -13.88 -15.38
N ALA A 35 4.84 -14.66 -14.41
CA ALA A 35 3.44 -14.73 -14.04
C ALA A 35 2.97 -13.50 -13.25
N PHE A 36 1.66 -13.22 -13.26
CA PHE A 36 1.06 -12.25 -12.35
C PHE A 36 0.80 -12.91 -10.98
N ASP A 37 1.88 -13.17 -10.24
CA ASP A 37 1.85 -13.84 -8.94
C ASP A 37 3.02 -13.37 -8.05
N GLY A 38 2.98 -13.69 -6.75
CA GLY A 38 3.99 -13.29 -5.79
C GLY A 38 5.38 -13.77 -6.21
N ARG A 39 6.41 -12.92 -6.00
CA ARG A 39 7.81 -13.19 -6.37
C ARG A 39 8.05 -13.29 -7.89
N ASN A 40 7.10 -12.86 -8.74
CA ASN A 40 7.23 -12.84 -10.20
C ASN A 40 7.24 -11.42 -10.78
N ILE A 41 7.98 -11.24 -11.87
CA ILE A 41 8.13 -9.95 -12.57
C ILE A 41 7.63 -10.05 -14.00
N CYS A 42 6.71 -9.18 -14.39
CA CYS A 42 6.12 -9.19 -15.73
C CYS A 42 6.35 -7.86 -16.46
N ASN A 43 7.01 -7.89 -17.62
CA ASN A 43 7.02 -6.77 -18.55
C ASN A 43 5.68 -6.73 -19.31
N ILE A 44 4.84 -5.75 -18.98
CA ILE A 44 3.49 -5.64 -19.54
C ILE A 44 3.51 -5.04 -20.96
N GLY A 45 4.60 -4.35 -21.33
CA GLY A 45 4.80 -3.79 -22.67
C GLY A 45 5.21 -2.31 -22.67
N SER A 46 4.83 -1.59 -23.72
CA SER A 46 5.15 -0.16 -23.89
C SER A 46 4.36 0.75 -22.93
N CYS A 47 4.58 2.07 -22.96
CA CYS A 47 3.89 3.01 -22.06
C CYS A 47 2.35 2.90 -22.11
N VAL A 48 1.75 2.55 -23.25
CA VAL A 48 0.29 2.39 -23.36
C VAL A 48 -0.22 1.14 -22.62
N ALA A 49 0.65 0.17 -22.37
CA ALA A 49 0.33 -1.06 -21.64
C ALA A 49 0.10 -0.81 -20.14
N ASN A 50 0.38 0.39 -19.61
CA ASN A 50 -0.04 0.80 -18.26
C ASN A 50 -1.56 0.71 -18.07
N ALA A 51 -2.35 0.78 -19.16
CA ALA A 51 -3.78 0.50 -19.12
C ALA A 51 -4.11 -0.89 -18.57
N HIS A 52 -3.24 -1.89 -18.77
CA HIS A 52 -3.44 -3.24 -18.22
C HIS A 52 -3.08 -3.35 -16.74
N ILE A 53 -2.15 -2.52 -16.24
CA ILE A 53 -1.88 -2.42 -14.79
C ILE A 53 -3.10 -1.81 -14.09
N HIS A 54 -3.61 -0.72 -14.63
CA HIS A 54 -4.87 -0.10 -14.19
C HIS A 54 -6.03 -1.10 -14.27
N GLY A 55 -6.16 -1.80 -15.40
CA GLY A 55 -7.19 -2.82 -15.63
C GLY A 55 -7.06 -4.05 -14.72
N ALA A 56 -5.86 -4.42 -14.27
CA ALA A 56 -5.68 -5.51 -13.32
C ALA A 56 -6.32 -5.19 -11.97
N ALA A 57 -6.14 -3.96 -11.46
CA ALA A 57 -6.80 -3.52 -10.23
C ALA A 57 -8.33 -3.45 -10.37
N ILE A 58 -8.84 -2.97 -11.52
CA ILE A 58 -10.27 -3.02 -11.84
C ILE A 58 -10.77 -4.47 -11.81
N LYS A 59 -10.06 -5.39 -12.47
CA LYS A 59 -10.40 -6.82 -12.50
C LYS A 59 -10.39 -7.48 -11.12
N VAL A 60 -9.56 -7.03 -10.17
CA VAL A 60 -9.66 -7.50 -8.79
C VAL A 60 -11.00 -7.10 -8.18
N ALA A 61 -11.45 -5.85 -8.37
CA ALA A 61 -12.76 -5.44 -7.88
C ALA A 61 -13.92 -6.19 -8.59
N THR A 62 -13.79 -6.48 -9.89
CA THR A 62 -14.92 -6.97 -10.70
C THR A 62 -14.99 -8.49 -10.75
N ILE A 63 -13.85 -9.19 -10.86
CA ILE A 63 -13.79 -10.64 -10.88
C ILE A 63 -13.82 -11.22 -9.46
N PHE A 64 -12.93 -10.74 -8.57
CA PHE A 64 -12.82 -11.30 -7.23
C PHE A 64 -13.92 -10.79 -6.29
N ALA A 65 -14.26 -9.49 -6.35
CA ALA A 65 -15.28 -8.91 -5.48
C ALA A 65 -16.66 -8.72 -6.16
N HIS A 66 -16.82 -9.22 -7.39
CA HIS A 66 -18.07 -9.19 -8.14
C HIS A 66 -18.73 -7.80 -8.22
N ARG A 67 -17.92 -6.73 -8.24
CA ARG A 67 -18.41 -5.36 -8.41
C ARG A 67 -18.77 -5.10 -9.87
N ASN A 68 -19.85 -4.37 -10.11
CA ASN A 68 -20.18 -3.91 -11.46
C ASN A 68 -19.23 -2.77 -11.86
N GLU A 69 -18.52 -2.90 -12.97
CA GLU A 69 -17.63 -1.87 -13.53
C GLU A 69 -18.35 -0.85 -14.41
N ARG A 70 -19.50 -1.20 -14.98
CA ARG A 70 -20.17 -0.35 -15.98
C ARG A 70 -20.68 0.93 -15.33
N ALA A 71 -20.12 2.06 -15.75
CA ALA A 71 -20.48 3.41 -15.28
C ALA A 71 -20.44 3.55 -13.74
N ASN A 72 -19.52 2.85 -13.07
CA ASN A 72 -19.47 2.75 -11.61
C ASN A 72 -18.03 2.94 -11.08
N TYR A 73 -17.29 3.85 -11.73
CA TYR A 73 -15.85 4.03 -11.51
C TYR A 73 -15.51 4.41 -10.05
N ASP A 74 -16.35 5.20 -9.40
CA ASP A 74 -16.19 5.60 -8.00
C ASP A 74 -16.20 4.39 -7.05
N ASP A 75 -17.13 3.46 -7.21
CA ASP A 75 -17.22 2.23 -6.41
C ASP A 75 -16.00 1.32 -6.63
N ILE A 76 -15.50 1.25 -7.87
CA ILE A 76 -14.29 0.49 -8.19
C ILE A 76 -13.05 1.15 -7.58
N ALA A 77 -12.92 2.47 -7.70
CA ALA A 77 -11.80 3.21 -7.13
C ALA A 77 -11.80 3.16 -5.60
N ASP A 78 -12.96 3.28 -4.95
CA ASP A 78 -13.11 3.14 -3.51
C ASP A 78 -12.74 1.72 -3.04
N TYR A 79 -13.19 0.69 -3.76
CA TYR A 79 -12.78 -0.69 -3.49
C TYR A 79 -11.25 -0.86 -3.58
N VAL A 80 -10.61 -0.34 -4.63
CA VAL A 80 -9.16 -0.42 -4.80
C VAL A 80 -8.42 0.34 -3.70
N LEU A 81 -8.85 1.57 -3.40
CA LEU A 81 -8.29 2.42 -2.35
C LEU A 81 -8.36 1.76 -0.98
N SER A 82 -9.45 1.07 -0.66
CA SER A 82 -9.66 0.51 0.68
C SER A 82 -9.20 -0.93 0.85
N LYS A 83 -9.05 -1.70 -0.25
CA LYS A 83 -8.85 -3.17 -0.19
C LYS A 83 -7.72 -3.72 -1.05
N VAL A 84 -7.22 -2.98 -2.04
CA VAL A 84 -6.20 -3.49 -2.98
C VAL A 84 -4.86 -2.80 -2.73
N GLY A 85 -3.96 -3.48 -2.02
CA GLY A 85 -2.61 -3.00 -1.74
C GLY A 85 -1.75 -2.97 -2.99
N ALA A 86 -1.51 -1.78 -3.52
CA ALA A 86 -0.65 -1.54 -4.67
C ALA A 86 0.03 -0.17 -4.55
N CYS A 87 1.21 -0.04 -5.17
CA CYS A 87 1.91 1.22 -5.32
C CYS A 87 2.64 1.25 -6.67
N GLY A 88 2.47 2.33 -7.42
CA GLY A 88 3.25 2.59 -8.63
C GLY A 88 4.60 3.20 -8.31
N VAL A 89 5.56 3.07 -9.23
CA VAL A 89 6.81 3.82 -9.21
C VAL A 89 7.09 4.38 -10.59
N ALA A 90 7.42 5.67 -10.66
CA ALA A 90 7.86 6.32 -11.89
C ALA A 90 9.20 7.03 -11.65
N TRP A 91 10.21 6.23 -11.31
CA TRP A 91 11.60 6.66 -11.28
C TRP A 91 12.04 7.00 -12.71
N GLY A 92 12.50 8.22 -12.95
CA GLY A 92 12.76 8.75 -14.31
C GLY A 92 11.61 9.52 -14.96
N ALA A 93 10.52 9.85 -14.24
CA ALA A 93 9.39 10.56 -14.84
C ALA A 93 9.75 11.96 -15.36
N TYR A 94 9.73 12.17 -16.68
CA TYR A 94 10.02 13.48 -17.31
C TYR A 94 8.93 13.99 -18.28
N SER A 95 8.04 13.11 -18.78
CA SER A 95 7.07 13.45 -19.81
C SER A 95 5.68 13.76 -19.25
N GLN A 96 4.90 14.57 -19.97
CA GLN A 96 3.48 14.80 -19.67
C GLN A 96 2.66 13.50 -19.67
N LYS A 97 3.06 12.50 -20.47
CA LYS A 97 2.46 11.15 -20.43
C LYS A 97 2.62 10.51 -19.06
N ALA A 98 3.79 10.59 -18.43
CA ALA A 98 4.02 10.05 -17.10
C ALA A 98 3.09 10.70 -16.05
N ALA A 99 2.94 12.03 -16.09
CA ALA A 99 2.01 12.74 -15.20
C ALA A 99 0.55 12.30 -15.39
N SER A 100 0.12 12.09 -16.65
CA SER A 100 -1.23 11.61 -16.95
C SER A 100 -1.48 10.17 -16.50
N ILE A 101 -0.50 9.28 -16.65
CA ILE A 101 -0.56 7.88 -16.17
C ILE A 101 -0.64 7.84 -14.65
N ALA A 102 0.24 8.58 -13.95
CA ALA A 102 0.23 8.68 -12.50
C ALA A 102 -1.12 9.22 -11.98
N THR A 103 -1.64 10.28 -12.60
CA THR A 103 -2.96 10.83 -12.26
C THR A 103 -4.08 9.81 -12.50
N GLY A 104 -3.99 9.02 -13.57
CA GLY A 104 -4.95 7.97 -13.88
C GLY A 104 -5.00 6.88 -12.82
N VAL A 105 -3.86 6.37 -12.37
CA VAL A 105 -3.81 5.36 -11.31
C VAL A 105 -4.15 5.94 -9.93
N ASN A 106 -3.79 7.20 -9.67
CA ASN A 106 -4.23 7.90 -8.45
C ASN A 106 -5.75 8.01 -8.38
N ARG A 107 -6.41 8.31 -9.50
CA ARG A 107 -7.87 8.35 -9.57
C ARG A 107 -8.51 7.00 -9.24
N LEU A 108 -7.80 5.88 -9.44
CA LEU A 108 -8.25 4.53 -9.06
C LEU A 108 -7.94 4.18 -7.59
N GLY A 109 -7.33 5.07 -6.80
CA GLY A 109 -6.94 4.75 -5.44
C GLY A 109 -5.60 4.01 -5.33
N ILE A 110 -4.74 4.09 -6.36
CA ILE A 110 -3.38 3.56 -6.31
C ILE A 110 -2.37 4.70 -6.14
N PRO A 111 -1.58 4.70 -5.04
CA PRO A 111 -0.53 5.68 -4.82
C PRO A 111 0.67 5.44 -5.74
N VAL A 112 1.47 6.49 -5.98
CA VAL A 112 2.65 6.44 -6.85
C VAL A 112 3.83 7.16 -6.19
N VAL A 113 4.99 6.51 -6.18
CA VAL A 113 6.27 7.12 -5.80
C VAL A 113 7.00 7.61 -7.05
N VAL A 114 7.54 8.82 -6.99
CA VAL A 114 8.28 9.45 -8.09
C VAL A 114 9.62 10.03 -7.60
N GLN A 115 10.53 10.26 -8.54
CA GLN A 115 11.85 10.83 -8.26
C GLN A 115 11.81 12.34 -7.97
N PRO A 116 12.88 12.95 -7.41
CA PRO A 116 12.90 14.36 -6.99
C PRO A 116 12.61 15.35 -8.11
N SER A 117 13.16 15.13 -9.30
CA SER A 117 12.93 16.03 -10.44
C SER A 117 11.47 16.07 -10.91
N SER A 118 10.61 15.18 -10.40
CA SER A 118 9.16 15.22 -10.66
C SER A 118 8.47 16.43 -10.03
N VAL A 119 9.17 17.23 -9.19
CA VAL A 119 8.69 18.56 -8.75
C VAL A 119 8.31 19.48 -9.93
N ILE A 120 8.85 19.23 -11.14
CA ILE A 120 8.46 19.93 -12.37
C ILE A 120 6.96 19.82 -12.69
N TYR A 121 6.27 18.81 -12.15
CA TYR A 121 4.82 18.64 -12.31
C TYR A 121 3.99 19.47 -11.32
N ARG A 122 4.64 20.15 -10.37
CA ARG A 122 4.10 21.20 -9.48
C ARG A 122 3.06 20.78 -8.44
N ARG A 123 2.52 19.56 -8.51
CA ARG A 123 1.46 19.09 -7.60
C ARG A 123 1.79 17.71 -7.07
N THR A 124 1.60 17.53 -5.77
CA THR A 124 1.61 16.25 -5.06
C THR A 124 0.25 16.06 -4.36
N PHE A 125 0.03 14.87 -3.80
CA PHE A 125 -1.21 14.54 -3.09
C PHE A 125 -0.85 13.89 -1.76
N MET A 126 -0.71 14.70 -0.71
CA MET A 126 -0.36 14.26 0.63
C MET A 126 -1.56 14.39 1.56
N GLY A 127 -1.82 13.35 2.35
CA GLY A 127 -2.75 13.40 3.47
C GLY A 127 -2.13 14.07 4.69
N ARG A 128 -2.97 14.69 5.52
CA ARG A 128 -2.55 15.31 6.78
C ARG A 128 -2.62 14.27 7.90
N THR A 129 -1.51 13.60 8.19
CA THR A 129 -1.44 12.57 9.23
C THR A 129 -1.63 13.12 10.64
N ASP A 130 -1.42 14.43 10.82
CA ASP A 130 -1.66 15.16 12.06
C ASP A 130 -3.15 15.47 12.33
N LYS A 131 -4.03 15.19 11.37
CA LYS A 131 -5.48 15.45 11.46
C LYS A 131 -6.29 14.16 11.47
N PRO A 132 -6.62 13.59 12.64
CA PRO A 132 -7.42 12.37 12.76
C PRO A 132 -8.75 12.40 11.97
N GLU A 133 -9.38 13.57 11.86
CA GLU A 133 -10.64 13.78 11.17
C GLU A 133 -10.57 13.56 9.65
N ASP A 134 -9.37 13.71 9.05
CA ASP A 134 -9.13 13.43 7.63
C ASP A 134 -9.04 11.92 7.35
N TRP A 135 -8.92 11.10 8.39
CA TRP A 135 -8.77 9.64 8.33
C TRP A 135 -10.01 8.89 8.79
N MET A 136 -11.18 9.40 8.44
CA MET A 136 -12.48 8.80 8.79
C MET A 136 -13.12 8.17 7.54
N VAL A 137 -13.52 6.91 7.64
CA VAL A 137 -14.27 6.19 6.59
C VAL A 137 -15.58 5.66 7.13
N ILE A 138 -16.52 5.37 6.23
CA ILE A 138 -17.80 4.76 6.58
C ILE A 138 -17.59 3.25 6.64
N ASP A 139 -18.09 2.60 7.68
CA ASP A 139 -18.33 1.16 7.64
C ASP A 139 -19.64 0.88 6.89
N ALA A 140 -19.55 0.29 5.70
CA ALA A 140 -20.70 0.03 4.87
C ALA A 140 -21.73 -0.92 5.52
N ARG A 141 -21.37 -1.67 6.57
CA ARG A 141 -22.29 -2.58 7.27
C ARG A 141 -23.35 -1.83 8.06
N ASP A 142 -22.94 -0.82 8.83
CA ASP A 142 -23.79 -0.13 9.80
C ASP A 142 -23.85 1.41 9.59
N GLY A 143 -23.09 1.93 8.63
CA GLY A 143 -23.07 3.34 8.27
C GLY A 143 -22.31 4.24 9.26
N LYS A 144 -21.66 3.68 10.29
CA LYS A 144 -20.90 4.48 11.25
C LYS A 144 -19.56 4.92 10.67
N MET A 145 -19.11 6.08 11.14
CA MET A 145 -17.76 6.56 10.86
C MET A 145 -16.76 5.81 11.73
N GLN A 146 -15.67 5.34 11.12
CA GLN A 146 -14.56 4.67 11.77
C GLN A 146 -13.26 5.36 11.37
N GLN A 147 -12.46 5.73 12.35
CA GLN A 147 -11.11 6.21 12.10
C GLN A 147 -10.22 5.07 11.60
N ILE A 148 -9.42 5.33 10.58
CA ILE A 148 -8.43 4.41 10.02
C ILE A 148 -7.03 5.00 10.15
N GLU A 149 -6.05 4.12 9.97
CA GLU A 149 -4.65 4.49 9.79
C GLU A 149 -4.41 5.21 8.44
N PRO A 150 -3.34 6.02 8.31
CA PRO A 150 -2.92 6.65 7.05
C PRO A 150 -2.49 5.67 5.95
N ALA A 151 -3.45 4.96 5.35
CA ALA A 151 -3.21 3.83 4.45
C ALA A 151 -4.06 3.94 3.16
N PRO A 152 -3.53 4.57 2.08
CA PRO A 152 -2.22 5.20 1.95
C PRO A 152 -2.17 6.66 2.45
N GLU A 153 -1.01 7.11 2.92
CA GLU A 153 -0.84 8.51 3.37
C GLU A 153 -0.67 9.53 2.24
N ALA A 154 -0.21 9.07 1.08
CA ALA A 154 0.05 9.90 -0.09
C ALA A 154 -0.42 9.19 -1.35
N MET A 155 -1.04 9.93 -2.27
CA MET A 155 -1.36 9.40 -3.61
C MET A 155 -0.20 9.66 -4.59
N LEU A 156 0.57 10.72 -4.39
CA LEU A 156 1.77 10.99 -5.17
C LEU A 156 2.88 11.47 -4.24
N TYR A 157 3.84 10.59 -3.98
CA TYR A 157 4.97 10.82 -3.08
C TYR A 157 6.25 11.07 -3.87
N ILE A 158 7.01 12.09 -3.50
CA ILE A 158 8.31 12.40 -4.10
C ILE A 158 9.38 11.91 -3.14
N ALA A 159 10.09 10.83 -3.52
CA ALA A 159 11.19 10.31 -2.71
C ALA A 159 12.52 10.86 -3.21
N GLU A 160 13.41 11.22 -2.29
CA GLU A 160 14.76 11.74 -2.56
C GLU A 160 15.70 10.64 -3.04
N THR A 161 15.62 9.48 -2.39
CA THR A 161 16.53 8.34 -2.62
C THR A 161 15.78 7.09 -3.02
N LYS A 162 16.49 6.11 -3.60
CA LYS A 162 15.90 4.80 -3.90
C LYS A 162 15.55 4.05 -2.62
N GLU A 163 16.31 4.25 -1.54
CA GLU A 163 16.08 3.67 -0.22
C GLU A 163 14.75 4.15 0.37
N GLU A 164 14.50 5.46 0.33
CA GLU A 164 13.24 6.07 0.71
C GLU A 164 12.10 5.60 -0.19
N ALA A 165 12.32 5.57 -1.51
CA ALA A 165 11.31 5.06 -2.43
C ALA A 165 10.90 3.61 -2.13
N MET A 166 11.85 2.74 -1.79
CA MET A 166 11.57 1.36 -1.39
C MET A 166 10.75 1.28 -0.09
N LEU A 167 11.07 2.13 0.90
CA LEU A 167 10.34 2.20 2.15
C LEU A 167 8.90 2.66 1.93
N GLU A 168 8.73 3.74 1.17
CA GLU A 168 7.43 4.34 0.88
C GLU A 168 6.56 3.42 0.02
N MET A 169 7.14 2.72 -0.96
CA MET A 169 6.39 1.72 -1.73
C MET A 169 5.81 0.62 -0.83
N ALA A 170 6.53 0.20 0.21
CA ALA A 170 6.03 -0.79 1.16
C ALA A 170 4.91 -0.22 2.05
N LYS A 171 5.09 1.01 2.56
CA LYS A 171 4.10 1.73 3.38
C LYS A 171 2.81 2.03 2.61
N LEU A 172 2.93 2.51 1.38
CA LEU A 172 1.80 2.89 0.53
C LEU A 172 1.00 1.68 0.03
N CYS A 173 1.46 0.45 0.26
CA CYS A 173 0.69 -0.76 0.02
C CYS A 173 -0.27 -1.13 1.16
N PHE A 174 -0.19 -0.52 2.35
CA PHE A 174 -1.13 -0.79 3.44
C PHE A 174 -2.55 -0.41 3.07
N ARG A 175 -3.53 -1.20 3.54
CA ARG A 175 -4.95 -0.93 3.31
C ARG A 175 -5.77 -1.14 4.59
N PRO A 176 -6.86 -0.36 4.79
CA PRO A 176 -7.73 -0.52 5.95
C PRO A 176 -8.35 -1.92 6.05
N SER A 177 -8.61 -2.59 4.92
CA SER A 177 -9.15 -3.95 4.91
C SER A 177 -8.12 -5.08 4.96
N ASP A 178 -6.85 -4.81 5.24
CA ASP A 178 -5.86 -5.88 5.39
C ASP A 178 -6.29 -6.87 6.48
N ASN A 179 -6.31 -8.17 6.17
CA ASN A 179 -6.46 -9.18 7.21
C ASN A 179 -5.20 -9.22 8.09
N THR A 180 -5.27 -9.94 9.22
CA THR A 180 -4.15 -9.99 10.18
C THR A 180 -2.85 -10.50 9.58
N SER A 181 -2.90 -11.57 8.78
CA SER A 181 -1.71 -12.13 8.13
C SER A 181 -1.11 -11.17 7.10
N GLY A 182 -1.93 -10.55 6.25
CA GLY A 182 -1.50 -9.58 5.25
C GLY A 182 -0.93 -8.33 5.88
N ARG A 183 -1.54 -7.84 6.97
CA ARG A 183 -1.01 -6.71 7.75
C ARG A 183 0.35 -7.03 8.36
N SER A 184 0.48 -8.22 8.96
CA SER A 184 1.75 -8.68 9.55
C SER A 184 2.87 -8.78 8.52
N ILE A 185 2.58 -9.30 7.31
CA ILE A 185 3.56 -9.36 6.21
C ILE A 185 3.98 -7.95 5.77
N LYS A 186 3.02 -7.05 5.56
CA LYS A 186 3.31 -5.66 5.16
C LYS A 186 4.12 -4.92 6.22
N LEU A 187 3.76 -5.07 7.49
CA LEU A 187 4.50 -4.47 8.61
C LEU A 187 5.90 -5.05 8.75
N THR A 188 6.07 -6.35 8.52
CA THR A 188 7.39 -6.98 8.49
C THR A 188 8.25 -6.36 7.39
N HIS A 189 7.72 -6.21 6.17
CA HIS A 189 8.48 -5.58 5.09
C HIS A 189 8.80 -4.11 5.36
N TYR A 190 7.85 -3.34 5.88
CA TYR A 190 8.06 -1.94 6.23
C TYR A 190 9.16 -1.78 7.28
N CYS A 191 9.10 -2.56 8.37
CA CYS A 191 10.11 -2.58 9.42
C CYS A 191 11.47 -3.06 8.91
N ASP A 192 11.54 -4.15 8.17
CA ASP A 192 12.80 -4.72 7.66
C ASP A 192 13.51 -3.76 6.70
N ILE A 193 12.76 -3.10 5.80
CA ILE A 193 13.32 -2.12 4.86
C ILE A 193 13.87 -0.93 5.64
N SER A 194 13.12 -0.45 6.63
CA SER A 194 13.55 0.66 7.50
C SER A 194 14.82 0.30 8.27
N MET A 195 14.85 -0.87 8.92
CA MET A 195 16.03 -1.34 9.65
C MET A 195 17.25 -1.51 8.73
N LYS A 196 17.05 -2.03 7.51
CA LYS A 196 18.14 -2.27 6.55
C LYS A 196 18.78 -0.97 6.05
N TYR A 197 17.97 0.03 5.70
CA TYR A 197 18.47 1.24 5.03
C TYR A 197 18.61 2.45 5.95
N PHE A 198 17.89 2.47 7.09
CA PHE A 198 17.84 3.61 8.00
C PHE A 198 18.22 3.25 9.45
N GLY A 199 18.46 1.96 9.76
CA GLY A 199 18.97 1.52 11.06
C GLY A 199 17.98 1.66 12.24
N LYS A 200 16.71 2.01 11.97
CA LYS A 200 15.67 2.16 12.97
C LYS A 200 14.31 1.66 12.46
N LEU A 201 13.40 1.38 13.38
CA LEU A 201 11.99 1.15 13.05
C LEU A 201 11.34 2.46 12.55
N PRO A 202 10.35 2.40 11.65
CA PRO A 202 9.66 3.60 11.18
C PRO A 202 8.90 4.31 12.30
N ASP A 203 8.98 5.63 12.41
CA ASP A 203 8.44 6.35 13.59
C ASP A 203 6.92 6.17 13.77
N ASP A 204 6.20 5.84 12.70
CA ASP A 204 4.74 5.71 12.64
C ASP A 204 4.23 4.25 12.58
N TRP A 205 5.09 3.25 12.76
CA TRP A 205 4.71 1.83 12.63
C TRP A 205 3.52 1.43 13.52
N HIS A 206 3.41 2.05 14.69
CA HIS A 206 2.38 1.79 15.70
C HIS A 206 0.97 2.11 15.23
N LEU A 207 0.81 3.04 14.27
CA LEU A 207 -0.49 3.40 13.68
C LEU A 207 -1.10 2.24 12.88
N PHE A 208 -0.28 1.32 12.38
CA PHE A 208 -0.71 0.21 11.53
C PHE A 208 -1.05 -1.07 12.31
N VAL A 209 -1.00 -1.04 13.64
CA VAL A 209 -1.21 -2.20 14.51
C VAL A 209 -2.61 -2.17 15.12
N ARG A 210 -3.37 -3.26 14.96
CA ARG A 210 -4.71 -3.43 15.57
C ARG A 210 -4.76 -4.49 16.64
N ASP A 211 -3.87 -5.48 16.55
CA ASP A 211 -3.72 -6.58 17.50
C ASP A 211 -2.26 -7.08 17.48
N VAL A 212 -1.86 -7.87 18.48
CA VAL A 212 -0.52 -8.46 18.63
C VAL A 212 -0.15 -9.33 17.42
N LYS A 213 -1.16 -9.92 16.78
CA LYS A 213 -0.99 -10.75 15.58
C LYS A 213 -0.63 -9.94 14.32
N ASP A 214 -0.86 -8.63 14.31
CA ASP A 214 -0.37 -7.76 13.23
C ASP A 214 1.14 -7.50 13.36
N LEU A 215 1.75 -7.72 14.54
CA LEU A 215 3.18 -7.46 14.75
C LEU A 215 4.05 -8.52 14.07
N PRO A 216 5.21 -8.14 13.49
CA PRO A 216 6.22 -9.08 12.99
C PRO A 216 6.74 -9.97 14.12
N LEU A 217 6.82 -11.28 13.89
CA LEU A 217 7.26 -12.25 14.91
C LEU A 217 8.66 -11.96 15.46
N SER A 218 9.59 -11.51 14.60
CA SER A 218 10.96 -11.17 14.97
C SER A 218 11.06 -9.99 15.95
N TYR A 219 10.16 -9.02 15.82
CA TYR A 219 10.18 -7.77 16.59
C TYR A 219 9.08 -7.70 17.65
N GLN A 220 8.16 -8.68 17.71
CA GLN A 220 6.92 -8.62 18.48
C GLN A 220 7.13 -8.22 19.94
N THR A 221 8.06 -8.85 20.65
CA THR A 221 8.32 -8.54 22.07
C THR A 221 8.87 -7.13 22.28
N GLN A 222 9.79 -6.69 21.41
CA GLN A 222 10.37 -5.34 21.47
C GLN A 222 9.29 -4.29 21.17
N MET A 223 8.51 -4.51 20.10
CA MET A 223 7.43 -3.64 19.68
C MET A 223 6.34 -3.53 20.76
N MET A 224 5.95 -4.62 21.42
CA MET A 224 5.02 -4.57 22.55
C MET A 224 5.56 -3.69 23.69
N LYS A 225 6.83 -3.82 24.07
CA LYS A 225 7.44 -2.95 25.11
C LYS A 225 7.43 -1.48 24.68
N GLU A 226 7.66 -1.21 23.40
CA GLU A 226 7.64 0.14 22.85
C GLU A 226 6.22 0.74 22.83
N LEU A 227 5.19 -0.04 22.52
CA LEU A 227 3.78 0.39 22.59
C LEU A 227 3.39 0.81 24.02
N GLU A 228 3.78 0.02 25.01
CA GLU A 228 3.52 0.32 26.42
C GLU A 228 4.30 1.56 26.90
N SER A 229 5.61 1.61 26.64
CA SER A 229 6.49 2.66 27.17
C SER A 229 6.39 4.01 26.45
N LYS A 230 6.21 4.03 25.13
CA LYS A 230 6.22 5.27 24.33
C LYS A 230 4.83 5.73 23.90
N HIS A 231 3.90 4.80 23.70
CA HIS A 231 2.56 5.11 23.18
C HIS A 231 1.46 4.97 24.24
N GLY A 232 1.80 4.53 25.46
CA GLY A 232 0.86 4.40 26.58
C GLY A 232 -0.17 3.28 26.40
N TRP A 233 0.13 2.28 25.56
CA TRP A 233 -0.78 1.15 25.34
C TRP A 233 -0.79 0.22 26.54
N THR A 234 -1.92 -0.45 26.76
CA THR A 234 -2.05 -1.43 27.85
C THR A 234 -1.89 -2.85 27.29
N ILE A 235 -0.97 -3.62 27.86
CA ILE A 235 -0.65 -4.98 27.40
C ILE A 235 -0.82 -5.96 28.55
N ASP A 236 -1.60 -7.02 28.30
CA ASP A 236 -1.60 -8.21 29.14
C ASP A 236 -0.44 -9.10 28.73
N TRP A 237 0.66 -9.03 29.49
CA TRP A 237 1.87 -9.82 29.25
C TRP A 237 1.68 -11.33 29.49
N LYS A 238 0.68 -11.72 30.29
CA LYS A 238 0.37 -13.14 30.55
C LYS A 238 -0.38 -13.74 29.37
N ALA A 239 -1.35 -13.02 28.84
CA ALA A 239 -2.12 -13.43 27.66
C ALA A 239 -1.45 -13.05 26.32
N LYS A 240 -0.38 -12.24 26.35
CA LYS A 240 0.25 -11.62 25.19
C LYS A 240 -0.77 -10.92 24.28
N LYS A 241 -1.57 -10.04 24.88
CA LYS A 241 -2.66 -9.35 24.20
C LYS A 241 -2.63 -7.85 24.47
N ILE A 242 -2.92 -7.05 23.45
CA ILE A 242 -3.16 -5.61 23.59
C ILE A 242 -4.61 -5.41 24.05
N THR A 243 -4.80 -4.72 25.17
CA THR A 243 -6.13 -4.47 25.74
C THR A 243 -6.67 -3.08 25.40
N SER A 244 -5.80 -2.09 25.23
CA SER A 244 -6.14 -0.72 24.82
C SER A 244 -4.97 -0.05 24.10
N GLY A 245 -5.28 0.88 23.19
CA GLY A 245 -4.29 1.65 22.43
C GLY A 245 -4.57 1.78 20.92
N PRO A 246 -4.88 0.68 20.20
CA PRO A 246 -5.10 0.75 18.75
C PRO A 246 -6.20 1.72 18.34
N LEU A 247 -6.04 2.36 17.17
CA LEU A 247 -7.06 3.24 16.56
C LEU A 247 -8.40 2.53 16.35
N ARG A 248 -8.34 1.23 16.08
CA ARG A 248 -9.50 0.35 15.88
C ARG A 248 -9.13 -1.11 16.14
N PRO A 249 -10.09 -1.94 16.54
CA PRO A 249 -9.85 -3.38 16.67
C PRO A 249 -9.64 -4.05 15.31
N ALA A 250 -9.01 -5.22 15.33
CA ALA A 250 -8.98 -6.10 14.17
C ALA A 250 -10.38 -6.70 13.94
N ASP A 251 -11.04 -6.32 12.86
CA ASP A 251 -12.34 -6.84 12.45
C ASP A 251 -12.28 -7.32 10.99
N VAL A 252 -12.46 -8.62 10.79
CA VAL A 252 -12.42 -9.28 9.47
C VAL A 252 -13.62 -8.87 8.61
N SER A 253 -14.72 -8.46 9.24
CA SER A 253 -15.94 -8.04 8.56
C SER A 253 -16.01 -6.55 8.28
N PHE A 254 -15.01 -5.75 8.72
CA PHE A 254 -14.92 -4.32 8.43
C PHE A 254 -14.99 -4.04 6.92
N ASP A 255 -16.00 -3.25 6.50
CA ASP A 255 -16.21 -2.89 5.09
C ASP A 255 -16.08 -1.37 4.87
N PRO A 256 -14.85 -0.84 4.87
CA PRO A 256 -14.59 0.59 4.70
C PRO A 256 -15.00 1.07 3.31
N THR A 257 -15.63 2.23 3.27
CA THR A 257 -16.00 2.95 2.05
C THR A 257 -16.02 4.46 2.30
N ASN A 258 -15.71 5.25 1.28
CA ASN A 258 -15.90 6.70 1.26
C ASN A 258 -17.26 7.09 0.64
N ILE A 259 -18.09 6.11 0.27
CA ILE A 259 -19.28 6.32 -0.55
C ILE A 259 -20.54 6.04 0.27
N PRO A 260 -21.32 7.07 0.68
CA PRO A 260 -22.54 6.89 1.47
C PRO A 260 -23.59 5.99 0.83
N ARG A 261 -23.71 5.99 -0.51
CA ARG A 261 -24.67 5.11 -1.24
C ARG A 261 -24.36 3.61 -1.13
N LYS A 262 -23.24 3.22 -0.52
CA LYS A 262 -22.84 1.83 -0.32
C LYS A 262 -23.23 1.27 1.05
N ILE A 263 -23.77 2.09 1.95
CA ILE A 263 -24.28 1.67 3.26
C ILE A 263 -25.39 0.64 3.06
N ARG A 264 -25.27 -0.52 3.72
CA ARG A 264 -26.16 -1.68 3.60
C ARG A 264 -27.25 -1.74 4.67
N VAL A 265 -27.27 -0.77 5.59
CA VAL A 265 -28.33 -0.66 6.59
C VAL A 265 -29.66 -0.51 5.87
N LYS A 266 -30.56 -1.48 6.08
CA LYS A 266 -31.96 -1.32 5.66
C LYS A 266 -32.52 -0.11 6.40
N LYS A 267 -32.95 0.91 5.65
CA LYS A 267 -33.85 1.93 6.19
C LYS A 267 -35.13 1.27 6.70
#